data_AF-A0A7K2ZNG7-F1
#
_entry.id   AF-A0A7K2ZNG7-F1
#
_cell.length_a   1.000
_cell.length_b   1.000
_cell.length_c   1.000
_cell.angle_alpha   90.00
_cell.angle_beta   90.00
_cell.angle_gamma   90.00
#
_symmetry.space_group_name_H-M   'P 1'
#
loop_
_entity.id
_entity.type
_entity.pdbx_description
1 polymer ?
#
loop_
_entity_poly.entity_id
_entity_poly.type
_entity_poly.pdbx_seq_one_letter_code
_entity_poly.pdbx_strand_id
1 'polypeptide(L)' 'MNGIGKGEGTGVLEGAVIAVAGAAGPAGRATLLRLAEAGATVV' A
#
# COMPACT_ATOMS: atom_id res chain seq x y z
N MET A 1 16.53 -9.01 -14.92
CA MET A 1 15.86 -7.72 -14.65
C MET A 1 14.92 -7.95 -13.48
N ASN A 2 15.29 -7.53 -12.26
CA ASN A 2 14.37 -7.57 -11.11
C ASN A 2 14.56 -6.26 -10.36
N GLY A 3 13.97 -5.19 -10.91
CA GLY A 3 14.02 -3.87 -10.32
C GLY A 3 12.92 -3.74 -9.26
N ILE A 4 13.25 -4.00 -8.00
CA ILE A 4 12.45 -3.46 -6.90
C ILE A 4 12.70 -1.95 -6.86
N GLY A 5 11.79 -1.20 -7.48
CA GLY A 5 11.91 0.25 -7.66
C GLY A 5 12.13 0.96 -6.33
N LYS A 6 13.23 1.70 -6.24
CA LYS A 6 13.54 2.59 -5.12
C LYS A 6 12.69 3.85 -5.30
N GLY A 7 11.50 3.90 -4.70
CA GLY A 7 10.67 5.10 -4.69
C GLY A 7 11.05 6.00 -3.52
N GLU A 8 11.74 7.11 -3.80
CA GLU A 8 11.84 8.24 -2.87
C GLU A 8 10.63 9.16 -3.08
N GLY A 9 9.86 9.42 -2.02
CA GLY A 9 8.73 10.36 -2.03
C GLY A 9 7.43 9.76 -2.58
N THR A 10 6.31 10.28 -2.06
CA THR A 10 4.91 9.94 -2.38
C THR A 10 4.69 9.30 -3.76
N GLY A 11 4.23 8.05 -3.79
CA GLY A 11 4.08 7.25 -5.02
C GLY A 11 4.91 5.98 -5.06
N VAL A 12 5.59 5.62 -3.96
CA VAL A 12 6.36 4.37 -3.82
C VAL A 12 5.52 3.12 -4.15
N LEU A 13 4.20 3.22 -3.96
CA LEU A 13 3.24 2.14 -4.20
C LEU A 13 2.28 2.44 -5.37
N GLU A 14 2.59 3.41 -6.23
CA GLU A 14 1.81 3.64 -7.45
C GLU A 14 1.77 2.35 -8.28
N GLY A 15 0.58 1.99 -8.75
CA GLY A 15 0.34 0.76 -9.51
C GLY A 15 0.38 -0.53 -8.69
N ALA A 16 0.69 -0.49 -7.39
CA ALA A 16 0.68 -1.67 -6.54
C ALA A 16 -0.74 -2.09 -6.16
N VAL A 17 -1.02 -3.39 -6.25
CA VAL A 17 -2.26 -4.01 -5.76
C VAL A 17 -1.94 -4.85 -4.52
N ILE A 18 -2.55 -4.50 -3.38
CA ILE A 18 -2.21 -5.07 -2.08
C ILE A 18 -3.48 -5.62 -1.41
N ALA A 19 -3.48 -6.92 -1.10
CA ALA A 19 -4.55 -7.55 -0.34
C ALA A 19 -4.25 -7.52 1.17
N VAL A 20 -5.20 -7.06 1.99
CA VAL A 20 -4.98 -6.93 3.44
C VAL A 20 -5.95 -7.81 4.23
N ALA A 21 -5.42 -8.88 4.84
CA ALA A 21 -6.19 -9.71 5.76
C ALA A 21 -6.49 -8.97 7.08
N GLY A 22 -7.65 -9.24 7.68
CA GLY A 22 -8.02 -8.63 8.97
C GLY A 22 -8.28 -7.12 8.90
N ALA A 23 -8.58 -6.58 7.72
CA ALA A 23 -8.87 -5.16 7.48
C ALA A 23 -9.98 -4.56 8.36
N ALA A 24 -10.91 -5.39 8.84
CA ALA A 24 -11.98 -4.97 9.75
C ALA A 24 -11.49 -4.57 11.15
N GLY A 25 -10.29 -5.00 11.54
CA GLY A 25 -9.68 -4.64 12.82
C GLY A 25 -9.09 -3.22 12.82
N PRO A 26 -8.81 -2.65 14.00
CA PRO A 26 -8.29 -1.29 14.12
C PRO A 26 -6.94 -1.09 13.41
N ALA A 27 -6.05 -2.09 13.50
CA ALA A 27 -4.78 -2.07 12.79
C ALA A 27 -4.97 -2.18 11.26
N GLY A 28 -5.86 -3.06 10.81
CA GLY A 28 -6.15 -3.25 9.40
C GLY A 28 -6.66 -1.96 8.74
N ARG A 29 -7.60 -1.28 9.39
CA ARG A 29 -8.13 0.01 8.91
C ARG A 29 -7.06 1.10 8.86
N ALA A 30 -6.21 1.20 9.87
CA ALA A 30 -5.10 2.15 9.88
C ALA A 30 -4.08 1.87 8.76
N THR A 31 -3.81 0.60 8.50
CA THR A 31 -2.94 0.16 7.40
C THR A 31 -3.52 0.52 6.04
N LEU A 32 -4.82 0.28 5.82
CA LEU A 32 -5.48 0.63 4.56
C LEU A 32 -5.37 2.12 4.24
N LEU A 33 -5.57 2.98 5.24
CA LEU A 33 -5.45 4.43 5.07
C LEU A 33 -4.04 4.82 4.64
N ARG A 34 -3.00 4.31 5.33
CA ARG A 34 -1.60 4.60 5.01
C ARG A 34 -1.18 4.09 3.64
N LEU A 35 -1.65 2.92 3.23
CA LEU A 35 -1.37 2.36 1.92
C LEU A 35 -2.04 3.15 0.80
N ALA A 36 -3.30 3.57 1.01
CA ALA A 36 -4.01 4.42 0.06
C ALA A 36 -3.35 5.80 -0.08
N GLU A 37 -2.92 6.43 1.03
CA GLU A 37 -2.14 7.68 1.03
C GLU A 37 -0.81 7.54 0.26
N ALA A 38 -0.21 6.35 0.27
CA ALA A 38 1.02 6.05 -0.47
C ALA A 38 0.79 5.74 -1.97
N GLY A 39 -0.48 5.73 -2.44
CA GLY A 39 -0.85 5.52 -3.84
C GLY A 39 -1.18 4.07 -4.22
N ALA A 40 -1.31 3.18 -3.25
CA ALA A 40 -1.64 1.78 -3.51
C ALA A 40 -3.13 1.57 -3.76
N THR A 41 -3.47 0.64 -4.65
CA THR A 41 -4.82 0.07 -4.72
C THR A 41 -4.91 -1.09 -3.74
N VAL A 42 -5.80 -0.96 -2.74
CA VAL A 42 -5.97 -1.95 -1.68
C VAL A 42 -7.27 -2.71 -1.82
N VAL A 43 -7.21 -4.03 -1.62
CA VAL A 43 -8.34 -4.99 -1.68
C VAL A 43 -8.46 -5.86 -0.44
#